data_AF-A0AA40S4N7-F1
#
_entry.id   AF-A0AA40S4N7-F1
#
_cell.length_a   1.000
_cell.length_b   1.000
_cell.length_c   1.000
_cell.angle_alpha   90.00
_cell.angle_beta   90.00
_cell.angle_gamma   90.00
#
_symmetry.space_group_name_H-M   'P 1'
#
loop_
_entity.id
_entity.type
_entity.pdbx_description
1 polymer ?
#
loop_
_entity_poly.entity_id
_entity_poly.type
_entity_poly.pdbx_seq_one_letter_code
_entity_poly.pdbx_strand_id
1 'polypeptide(L)'
;MTPAERDRLDREYNARASVPSFEAEYARYVAASTRAVSSLERVADLAYDPASGQTLDLYPAGRGSPLFLWIHGGYWRALSKDDNAFPALGLVPNGVSVAVMNYGLAPAIHLDEIVRQTRAALAWLHANAGRYGLDARRLHIGGSSAGGHLGGMLLAEGWHAGFDLPEDAVATALLLSGLMDLEPLRHTHINGWMGLDAAAARRNSPLHLIPRRSESLLLSSVGGLESDAFKAQTSAFTDAWTGAGHAARRIAMPGYNHFDIALSLSEVGGTLARAVAAAC
;
A
#
# COMPACT_ATOMS: atom_id res chain seq x y z
N MET A 1 -20.70 7.66 -21.22
CA MET A 1 -20.39 6.25 -20.93
C MET A 1 -21.66 5.42 -21.07
N THR A 2 -21.58 4.37 -21.86
CA THR A 2 -22.66 3.41 -22.13
C THR A 2 -22.81 2.39 -20.99
N PRO A 3 -23.95 1.69 -20.88
CA PRO A 3 -24.10 0.58 -19.93
C PRO A 3 -23.04 -0.52 -20.12
N ALA A 4 -22.72 -0.88 -21.37
CA ALA A 4 -21.71 -1.91 -21.65
C ALA A 4 -20.30 -1.53 -21.18
N GLU A 5 -19.94 -0.24 -21.29
CA GLU A 5 -18.67 0.27 -20.75
C GLU A 5 -18.65 0.22 -19.22
N ARG A 6 -19.76 0.54 -18.57
CA ARG A 6 -19.91 0.43 -17.12
C ARG A 6 -19.73 -1.00 -16.64
N ASP A 7 -20.44 -1.95 -17.26
CA ASP A 7 -20.36 -3.37 -16.91
C ASP A 7 -18.96 -3.93 -17.13
N ARG A 8 -18.25 -3.45 -18.17
CA ARG A 8 -16.84 -3.79 -18.38
C ARG A 8 -15.98 -3.32 -17.22
N LEU A 9 -16.09 -2.04 -16.84
CA LEU A 9 -15.32 -1.49 -15.71
C LEU A 9 -15.65 -2.22 -14.40
N ASP A 10 -16.92 -2.53 -14.16
CA ASP A 10 -17.34 -3.28 -12.97
C ASP A 10 -16.68 -4.67 -12.90
N ARG A 11 -16.57 -5.39 -14.03
CA ARG A 11 -15.84 -6.66 -14.07
C ARG A 11 -14.34 -6.48 -13.87
N GLU A 12 -13.76 -5.52 -14.58
CA GLU A 12 -12.31 -5.26 -14.56
C GLU A 12 -11.80 -4.86 -13.16
N TYR A 13 -12.59 -4.11 -12.39
CA TYR A 13 -12.24 -3.70 -11.02
C TYR A 13 -12.77 -4.63 -9.94
N ASN A 14 -13.48 -5.70 -10.27
CA ASN A 14 -13.94 -6.68 -9.28
C ASN A 14 -12.86 -7.74 -9.00
N ALA A 15 -11.87 -7.37 -8.17
CA ALA A 15 -10.82 -8.28 -7.73
C ALA A 15 -11.36 -9.56 -7.07
N ARG A 16 -12.46 -9.48 -6.30
CA ARG A 16 -13.02 -10.67 -5.63
C ARG A 16 -13.54 -11.70 -6.64
N ALA A 17 -14.14 -11.25 -7.74
CA ALA A 17 -14.62 -12.11 -8.80
C ALA A 17 -13.51 -12.62 -9.73
N SER A 18 -12.26 -12.14 -9.58
CA SER A 18 -11.12 -12.61 -10.38
C SER A 18 -10.48 -13.90 -9.86
N VAL A 19 -10.96 -14.43 -8.72
CA VAL A 19 -10.47 -15.67 -8.12
C VAL A 19 -11.62 -16.66 -7.88
N PRO A 20 -11.35 -17.98 -7.82
CA PRO A 20 -12.39 -18.97 -7.56
C PRO A 20 -13.07 -18.82 -6.20
N SER A 21 -12.33 -18.37 -5.18
CA SER A 21 -12.86 -18.15 -3.83
C SER A 21 -12.08 -17.04 -3.12
N PHE A 22 -12.70 -15.87 -3.00
CA PHE A 22 -12.16 -14.77 -2.18
C PHE A 22 -11.98 -15.21 -0.72
N GLU A 23 -12.89 -16.01 -0.18
CA GLU A 23 -12.82 -16.42 1.23
C GLU A 23 -11.66 -17.37 1.50
N ALA A 24 -11.27 -18.18 0.52
CA ALA A 24 -10.06 -18.99 0.63
C ALA A 24 -8.79 -18.13 0.63
N GLU A 25 -8.72 -17.10 -0.21
CA GLU A 25 -7.58 -16.16 -0.23
C GLU A 25 -7.52 -15.35 1.07
N TYR A 26 -8.67 -14.87 1.54
CA TYR A 26 -8.76 -14.13 2.80
C TYR A 26 -8.40 -15.00 4.01
N ALA A 27 -8.81 -16.28 4.04
CA ALA A 27 -8.40 -17.20 5.09
C ALA A 27 -6.87 -17.41 5.13
N ARG A 28 -6.19 -17.38 3.97
CA ARG A 28 -4.71 -17.44 3.91
C ARG A 28 -4.08 -16.19 4.51
N TYR A 29 -4.64 -15.01 4.26
CA TYR A 29 -4.21 -13.76 4.89
C TYR A 29 -4.31 -13.84 6.40
N VAL A 30 -5.48 -14.21 6.91
CA VAL A 30 -5.73 -14.35 8.36
C VAL A 30 -4.77 -15.37 8.98
N ALA A 31 -4.57 -16.53 8.35
CA ALA A 31 -3.67 -17.57 8.86
C ALA A 31 -2.21 -17.09 8.92
N ALA A 32 -1.72 -16.41 7.87
CA ALA A 32 -0.37 -15.88 7.84
C ALA A 32 -0.18 -14.72 8.83
N SER A 33 -1.15 -13.81 8.94
CA SER A 33 -1.12 -12.70 9.90
C SER A 33 -1.21 -13.18 11.35
N THR A 34 -2.03 -14.20 11.63
CA THR A 34 -2.07 -14.86 12.94
C THR A 34 -0.71 -15.46 13.29
N ARG A 35 -0.06 -16.12 12.32
CA ARG A 35 1.29 -16.65 12.51
C ARG A 35 2.26 -15.52 12.86
N ALA A 36 2.27 -14.43 12.10
CA ALA A 36 3.12 -13.26 12.35
C ALA A 36 2.94 -12.71 13.78
N VAL A 37 1.69 -12.52 14.21
CA VAL A 37 1.35 -12.03 15.56
C VAL A 37 1.81 -13.00 16.65
N SER A 38 1.69 -14.31 16.43
CA SER A 38 2.03 -15.32 17.44
C SER A 38 3.52 -15.66 17.53
N SER A 39 4.29 -15.42 16.46
CA SER A 39 5.67 -15.92 16.36
C SER A 39 6.74 -14.83 16.33
N LEU A 40 6.38 -13.56 16.20
CA LEU A 40 7.31 -12.44 16.14
C LEU A 40 7.13 -11.51 17.34
N GLU A 41 8.20 -10.79 17.68
CA GLU A 41 8.08 -9.65 18.59
C GLU A 41 7.13 -8.61 17.97
N ARG A 42 6.23 -8.06 18.80
CA ARG A 42 5.23 -7.09 18.38
C ARG A 42 5.04 -6.03 19.45
N VAL A 43 5.09 -4.76 19.03
CA VAL A 43 4.56 -3.63 19.80
C VAL A 43 3.22 -3.26 19.18
N ALA A 44 2.14 -3.54 19.90
CA ALA A 44 0.79 -3.47 19.37
C ALA A 44 0.14 -2.09 19.58
N ASP A 45 -0.82 -1.78 18.71
CA ASP A 45 -1.84 -0.73 18.88
C ASP A 45 -1.25 0.65 19.20
N LEU A 46 -0.17 1.00 18.52
CA LEU A 46 0.48 2.30 18.62
C LEU A 46 -0.40 3.34 17.91
N ALA A 47 -1.02 4.24 18.68
CA ALA A 47 -1.83 5.32 18.16
C ALA A 47 -0.95 6.34 17.42
N TYR A 48 -1.05 6.37 16.09
CA TYR A 48 -0.28 7.28 15.25
C TYR A 48 -1.03 8.60 14.98
N ASP A 49 -2.35 8.56 15.09
CA ASP A 49 -3.21 9.73 14.88
C ASP A 49 -4.26 9.81 15.99
N PRO A 50 -3.97 10.55 17.07
CA PRO A 50 -4.89 10.68 18.21
C PRO A 50 -6.27 11.23 17.84
N ALA A 51 -6.38 12.04 16.77
CA ALA A 51 -7.64 12.66 16.38
C ALA A 51 -8.62 11.65 15.79
N SER A 52 -8.13 10.68 15.00
CA SER A 52 -8.95 9.61 14.43
C SER A 52 -8.95 8.33 15.26
N GLY A 53 -8.02 8.19 16.21
CA GLY A 53 -7.81 6.97 17.00
C GLY A 53 -7.14 5.84 16.22
N GLN A 54 -6.60 6.12 15.03
CA GLN A 54 -6.00 5.10 14.19
C GLN A 54 -4.65 4.62 14.74
N THR A 55 -4.41 3.32 14.57
CA THR A 55 -3.28 2.61 15.18
C THR A 55 -2.47 1.84 14.16
N LEU A 56 -1.23 1.52 14.52
CA LEU A 56 -0.39 0.56 13.81
C LEU A 56 0.25 -0.44 14.78
N ASP A 57 0.66 -1.59 14.26
CA ASP A 57 1.52 -2.54 14.97
C ASP A 57 2.94 -2.47 14.42
N LEU A 58 3.93 -2.65 15.28
CA LEU A 58 5.34 -2.67 14.91
C LEU A 58 5.96 -4.05 15.20
N TYR A 59 6.68 -4.59 14.22
CA TYR A 59 7.41 -5.85 14.28
C TYR A 59 8.90 -5.56 14.08
N PRO A 60 9.69 -5.41 15.16
CA PRO A 60 11.09 -5.06 15.07
C PRO A 60 11.95 -6.23 14.57
N ALA A 61 12.96 -5.93 13.74
CA ALA A 61 13.96 -6.87 13.25
C ALA A 61 15.34 -6.70 13.93
N GLY A 62 15.41 -5.87 14.98
CA GLY A 62 16.63 -5.56 15.73
C GLY A 62 17.03 -4.08 15.65
N ARG A 63 17.99 -3.67 16.49
CA ARG A 63 18.43 -2.26 16.58
C ARG A 63 19.09 -1.80 15.29
N GLY A 64 18.73 -0.60 14.84
CA GLY A 64 19.23 0.03 13.62
C GLY A 64 18.67 -0.58 12.34
N SER A 65 17.68 -1.48 12.43
CA SER A 65 17.06 -2.04 11.22
C SER A 65 16.25 -0.98 10.47
N PRO A 66 16.23 -1.06 9.12
CA PRO A 66 15.36 -0.23 8.30
C PRO A 66 13.88 -0.54 8.60
N LEU A 67 13.01 0.45 8.42
CA LEU A 67 11.59 0.34 8.69
C LEU A 67 10.75 0.37 7.41
N PHE A 68 9.94 -0.67 7.22
CA PHE A 68 8.98 -0.82 6.14
C PHE A 68 7.54 -0.65 6.66
N LEU A 69 6.81 0.35 6.16
CA LEU A 69 5.38 0.55 6.42
C LEU A 69 4.54 -0.22 5.40
N TRP A 70 3.76 -1.19 5.86
CA TRP A 70 2.75 -1.90 5.07
C TRP A 70 1.37 -1.28 5.20
N ILE A 71 0.73 -1.02 4.05
CA ILE A 71 -0.60 -0.44 3.92
C ILE A 71 -1.52 -1.47 3.27
N HIS A 72 -2.52 -1.93 4.00
CA HIS A 72 -3.45 -2.96 3.50
C HIS A 72 -4.38 -2.44 2.39
N GLY A 73 -5.01 -3.37 1.67
CA GLY A 73 -5.98 -3.07 0.61
C GLY A 73 -7.42 -2.99 1.11
N GLY A 74 -8.37 -3.47 0.29
CA GLY A 74 -9.78 -3.58 0.70
C GLY A 74 -10.69 -2.45 0.22
N TYR A 75 -10.33 -1.78 -0.89
CA TYR A 75 -11.13 -0.70 -1.50
C TYR A 75 -11.54 0.39 -0.52
N TRP A 76 -10.63 0.72 0.42
CA TRP A 76 -10.83 1.70 1.48
C TRP A 76 -12.07 1.45 2.36
N ARG A 77 -12.67 0.26 2.32
CA ARG A 77 -13.93 -0.08 2.98
C ARG A 77 -13.82 -1.29 3.93
N ALA A 78 -12.76 -2.06 3.83
CA ALA A 78 -12.60 -3.31 4.57
C ALA A 78 -11.14 -3.60 4.91
N LEU A 79 -10.96 -4.68 5.69
CA LEU A 79 -9.70 -5.21 6.23
C LEU A 79 -9.15 -4.38 7.41
N SER A 80 -8.10 -4.88 8.05
CA SER A 80 -7.39 -4.19 9.11
C SER A 80 -5.89 -4.54 9.10
N LYS A 81 -5.14 -4.07 10.08
CA LYS A 81 -3.77 -4.50 10.35
C LYS A 81 -3.71 -5.96 10.84
N ASP A 82 -4.77 -6.44 11.49
CA ASP A 82 -4.77 -7.74 12.17
C ASP A 82 -4.86 -8.92 11.18
N ASP A 83 -5.51 -8.71 10.04
CA ASP A 83 -5.56 -9.67 8.93
C ASP A 83 -4.46 -9.43 7.87
N ASN A 84 -3.62 -8.38 8.03
CA ASN A 84 -2.56 -8.00 7.08
C ASN A 84 -1.15 -7.93 7.69
N ALA A 85 -0.89 -8.59 8.81
CA ALA A 85 0.44 -8.69 9.43
C ALA A 85 1.43 -9.62 8.69
N PHE A 86 0.98 -10.39 7.70
CA PHE A 86 1.78 -11.39 6.99
C PHE A 86 3.11 -10.88 6.36
N PRO A 87 3.30 -9.61 5.93
CA PRO A 87 4.60 -9.19 5.39
C PRO A 87 5.73 -9.26 6.43
N ALA A 88 5.41 -9.14 7.72
CA ALA A 88 6.39 -9.25 8.79
C ALA A 88 7.10 -10.62 8.78
N LEU A 89 6.41 -11.68 8.35
CA LEU A 89 6.99 -13.03 8.27
C LEU A 89 8.12 -13.15 7.25
N GLY A 90 8.05 -12.42 6.14
CA GLY A 90 9.12 -12.43 5.14
C GLY A 90 10.19 -11.39 5.43
N LEU A 91 9.81 -10.21 5.91
CA LEU A 91 10.72 -9.06 6.04
C LEU A 91 11.53 -9.04 7.34
N VAL A 92 10.94 -9.40 8.48
CA VAL A 92 11.66 -9.42 9.77
C VAL A 92 12.84 -10.39 9.75
N PRO A 93 12.72 -11.63 9.22
CA PRO A 93 13.87 -12.52 9.07
C PRO A 93 14.94 -12.03 8.08
N ASN A 94 14.58 -11.12 7.17
CA ASN A 94 15.51 -10.45 6.26
C ASN A 94 16.10 -9.15 6.87
N GLY A 95 15.91 -8.91 8.18
CA GLY A 95 16.51 -7.77 8.88
C GLY A 95 15.75 -6.45 8.71
N VAL A 96 14.52 -6.48 8.18
CA VAL A 96 13.70 -5.28 7.96
C VAL A 96 12.55 -5.25 8.96
N SER A 97 12.48 -4.21 9.78
CA SER A 97 11.35 -3.98 10.69
C SER A 97 10.10 -3.63 9.89
N VAL A 98 8.93 -4.08 10.36
CA VAL A 98 7.66 -3.84 9.66
C VAL A 98 6.68 -3.11 10.56
N ALA A 99 6.14 -1.99 10.09
CA ALA A 99 4.94 -1.38 10.65
C ALA A 99 3.73 -1.77 9.80
N VAL A 100 2.62 -2.16 10.43
CA VAL A 100 1.36 -2.50 9.74
C VAL A 100 0.27 -1.59 10.28
N MET A 101 -0.30 -0.76 9.43
CA MET A 101 -1.22 0.30 9.86
C MET A 101 -2.68 -0.01 9.55
N ASN A 102 -3.58 0.47 10.42
CA ASN A 102 -4.98 0.70 10.09
C ASN A 102 -5.17 2.10 9.50
N TYR A 103 -6.29 2.31 8.82
CA TYR A 103 -6.82 3.62 8.46
C TYR A 103 -8.35 3.59 8.50
N GLY A 104 -8.97 4.77 8.49
CA GLY A 104 -10.42 4.95 8.50
C GLY A 104 -11.08 4.39 7.23
N LEU A 105 -12.28 3.86 7.35
CA LEU A 105 -12.94 3.17 6.24
C LEU A 105 -14.15 3.95 5.73
N ALA A 106 -14.30 3.98 4.41
CA ALA A 106 -15.50 4.43 3.72
C ALA A 106 -16.70 3.52 4.04
N PRO A 107 -17.94 4.03 4.05
CA PRO A 107 -18.31 5.41 3.72
C PRO A 107 -18.18 6.40 4.90
N ALA A 108 -17.85 5.92 6.10
CA ALA A 108 -17.77 6.78 7.29
C ALA A 108 -16.63 7.81 7.17
N ILE A 109 -15.54 7.44 6.50
CA ILE A 109 -14.37 8.28 6.28
C ILE A 109 -14.18 8.50 4.77
N HIS A 110 -14.08 9.77 4.36
CA HIS A 110 -13.82 10.14 2.98
C HIS A 110 -12.36 9.94 2.60
N LEU A 111 -12.09 9.68 1.31
CA LEU A 111 -10.75 9.33 0.83
C LEU A 111 -9.67 10.38 1.15
N ASP A 112 -10.01 11.67 1.13
CA ASP A 112 -9.07 12.74 1.52
C ASP A 112 -8.55 12.56 2.96
N GLU A 113 -9.42 12.15 3.88
CA GLU A 113 -9.08 11.89 5.27
C GLU A 113 -8.30 10.58 5.41
N ILE A 114 -8.63 9.55 4.64
CA ILE A 114 -7.85 8.30 4.60
C ILE A 114 -6.41 8.59 4.15
N VAL A 115 -6.23 9.38 3.09
CA VAL A 115 -4.90 9.82 2.61
C VAL A 115 -4.17 10.63 3.69
N ARG A 116 -4.87 11.54 4.39
CA ARG A 116 -4.28 12.30 5.51
C ARG A 116 -3.82 11.37 6.64
N GLN A 117 -4.62 10.35 6.99
CA GLN A 117 -4.26 9.36 8.02
C GLN A 117 -3.04 8.52 7.60
N THR A 118 -2.93 8.13 6.33
CA THR A 118 -1.72 7.45 5.81
C THR A 118 -0.48 8.33 5.95
N ARG A 119 -0.59 9.62 5.62
CA ARG A 119 0.50 10.60 5.82
C ARG A 119 0.87 10.76 7.29
N ALA A 120 -0.12 10.80 8.18
CA ALA A 120 0.09 10.85 9.62
C ALA A 120 0.83 9.62 10.15
N ALA A 121 0.53 8.42 9.64
CA ALA A 121 1.26 7.20 10.02
C ALA A 121 2.73 7.26 9.62
N LEU A 122 3.05 7.71 8.39
CA LEU A 122 4.44 7.89 7.94
C LEU A 122 5.18 8.90 8.82
N ALA A 123 4.56 10.05 9.09
CA ALA A 123 5.12 11.11 9.92
C ALA A 123 5.38 10.64 11.36
N TRP A 124 4.42 9.92 11.93
CA TRP A 124 4.54 9.36 13.26
C TRP A 124 5.69 8.34 13.34
N LEU A 125 5.83 7.45 12.36
CA LEU A 125 6.92 6.49 12.31
C LEU A 125 8.28 7.19 12.20
N HIS A 126 8.40 8.20 11.32
CA HIS A 126 9.62 8.99 11.18
C HIS A 126 10.02 9.66 12.52
N ALA A 127 9.05 10.25 13.22
CA ALA A 127 9.30 10.93 14.49
C ALA A 127 9.57 9.98 15.68
N ASN A 128 9.03 8.75 15.65
CA ASN A 128 9.07 7.84 16.81
C ASN A 128 10.00 6.63 16.64
N ALA A 129 10.50 6.34 15.44
CA ALA A 129 11.35 5.18 15.16
C ALA A 129 12.55 5.04 16.10
N GLY A 130 13.19 6.15 16.48
CA GLY A 130 14.32 6.15 17.42
C GLY A 130 13.96 5.58 18.80
N ARG A 131 12.71 5.75 19.25
CA ARG A 131 12.21 5.17 20.52
C ARG A 131 12.15 3.65 20.48
N TYR A 132 11.98 3.09 19.29
CA TYR A 132 11.95 1.64 19.04
C TYR A 132 13.30 1.12 18.51
N GLY A 133 14.32 1.98 18.47
CA GLY A 133 15.67 1.62 18.01
C GLY A 133 15.74 1.33 16.51
N LEU A 134 14.88 1.93 15.68
CA LEU A 134 14.82 1.69 14.24
C LEU A 134 15.50 2.83 13.44
N ASP A 135 16.05 2.51 12.26
CA ASP A 135 16.48 3.54 11.30
C ASP A 135 15.27 3.97 10.46
N ALA A 136 14.89 5.24 10.60
CA ALA A 136 13.83 5.87 9.84
C ALA A 136 14.26 7.19 9.22
N ARG A 137 15.56 7.40 8.99
CA ARG A 137 16.04 8.59 8.26
C ARG A 137 15.34 8.72 6.90
N ARG A 138 15.11 7.59 6.23
CA ARG A 138 14.17 7.43 5.13
C ARG A 138 13.42 6.12 5.34
N LEU A 139 12.10 6.16 5.16
CA LEU A 139 11.20 5.04 5.37
C LEU A 139 10.98 4.27 4.08
N HIS A 140 10.82 2.96 4.20
CA HIS A 140 10.36 2.13 3.10
C HIS A 140 8.87 1.93 3.26
N ILE A 141 8.13 1.93 2.16
CA ILE A 141 6.68 1.76 2.18
C ILE A 141 6.28 0.65 1.21
N GLY A 142 5.14 0.04 1.46
CA GLY A 142 4.46 -0.72 0.43
C GLY A 142 3.00 -0.96 0.76
N GLY A 143 2.26 -1.31 -0.28
CA GLY A 143 0.85 -1.60 -0.12
C GLY A 143 0.28 -2.31 -1.33
N SER A 144 -0.89 -2.92 -1.12
CA SER A 144 -1.61 -3.65 -2.15
C SER A 144 -2.96 -3.00 -2.45
N SER A 145 -3.33 -2.92 -3.73
CA SER A 145 -4.65 -2.45 -4.16
C SER A 145 -4.92 -1.02 -3.68
N ALA A 146 -5.94 -0.78 -2.85
CA ALA A 146 -6.16 0.49 -2.16
C ALA A 146 -4.95 0.96 -1.34
N GLY A 147 -4.19 0.05 -0.72
CA GLY A 147 -2.94 0.39 -0.04
C GLY A 147 -1.80 0.74 -0.99
N GLY A 148 -1.79 0.15 -2.20
CA GLY A 148 -0.88 0.55 -3.28
C GLY A 148 -1.18 1.96 -3.79
N HIS A 149 -2.46 2.32 -3.86
CA HIS A 149 -2.90 3.71 -4.09
C HIS A 149 -2.40 4.65 -2.99
N LEU A 150 -2.62 4.31 -1.72
CA LEU A 150 -2.19 5.14 -0.59
C LEU A 150 -0.66 5.31 -0.56
N GLY A 151 0.10 4.26 -0.91
CA GLY A 151 1.54 4.35 -1.11
C GLY A 151 1.93 5.30 -2.25
N GLY A 152 1.20 5.29 -3.36
CA GLY A 152 1.35 6.28 -4.43
C GLY A 152 1.08 7.71 -3.95
N MET A 153 0.08 7.91 -3.09
CA MET A 153 -0.23 9.22 -2.49
C MET A 153 0.84 9.72 -1.51
N LEU A 154 1.61 8.82 -0.90
CA LEU A 154 2.80 9.16 -0.10
C LEU A 154 3.98 9.62 -0.97
N LEU A 155 4.08 9.15 -2.22
CA LEU A 155 5.12 9.60 -3.17
C LEU A 155 4.84 10.98 -3.79
N ALA A 156 3.62 11.51 -3.65
CA ALA A 156 3.28 12.84 -4.15
C ALA A 156 4.03 13.95 -3.41
N GLU A 157 4.29 15.09 -4.06
CA GLU A 157 4.87 16.27 -3.41
C GLU A 157 3.82 17.16 -2.71
N GLY A 158 4.28 18.14 -1.93
CA GLY A 158 3.43 19.22 -1.42
C GLY A 158 2.65 18.97 -0.13
N TRP A 159 2.78 17.79 0.49
CA TRP A 159 2.11 17.47 1.77
C TRP A 159 3.06 17.38 2.97
N HIS A 160 4.36 17.11 2.73
CA HIS A 160 5.36 16.83 3.76
C HIS A 160 5.48 17.92 4.84
N ALA A 161 5.47 19.20 4.42
CA ALA A 161 5.57 20.33 5.34
C ALA A 161 4.42 20.41 6.36
N GLY A 162 3.23 19.89 6.01
CA GLY A 162 2.10 19.82 6.95
C GLY A 162 2.26 18.77 8.06
N PHE A 163 3.32 17.96 7.98
CA PHE A 163 3.62 16.86 8.90
C PHE A 163 5.07 16.89 9.43
N ASP A 164 5.78 18.01 9.24
CA ASP A 164 7.19 18.16 9.63
C ASP A 164 8.11 17.06 9.07
N LEU A 165 7.81 16.60 7.84
CA LEU A 165 8.60 15.61 7.13
C LEU A 165 9.49 16.26 6.07
N PRO A 166 10.69 15.71 5.81
CA PRO A 166 11.45 16.06 4.63
C PRO A 166 10.80 15.48 3.36
N GLU A 167 10.99 16.12 2.20
CA GLU A 167 10.39 15.66 0.94
C GLU A 167 10.94 14.32 0.42
N ASP A 168 12.11 13.89 0.92
CA ASP A 168 12.76 12.62 0.60
C ASP A 168 12.52 11.54 1.67
N ALA A 169 11.53 11.74 2.56
CA ALA A 169 11.20 10.83 3.66
C ALA A 169 10.93 9.38 3.22
N VAL A 170 10.56 9.14 1.96
CA VAL A 170 10.39 7.79 1.39
C VAL A 170 11.63 7.36 0.61
N ALA A 171 12.29 6.29 1.06
CA ALA A 171 13.41 5.64 0.38
C ALA A 171 12.95 4.77 -0.80
N THR A 172 12.03 3.84 -0.51
CA THR A 172 11.57 2.83 -1.47
C THR A 172 10.07 2.64 -1.30
N ALA A 173 9.36 2.49 -2.42
CA ALA A 173 7.93 2.19 -2.43
C ALA A 173 7.65 0.91 -3.21
N LEU A 174 7.17 -0.13 -2.55
CA LEU A 174 6.63 -1.34 -3.18
C LEU A 174 5.12 -1.18 -3.41
N LEU A 175 4.71 -0.87 -4.63
CA LEU A 175 3.30 -0.68 -4.97
C LEU A 175 2.80 -1.90 -5.75
N LEU A 176 1.89 -2.65 -5.13
CA LEU A 176 1.30 -3.85 -5.70
C LEU A 176 -0.11 -3.54 -6.21
N SER A 177 -0.33 -3.67 -7.51
CA SER A 177 -1.67 -3.65 -8.12
C SER A 177 -2.50 -2.44 -7.70
N GLY A 178 -1.84 -1.28 -7.57
CA GLY A 178 -2.44 -0.07 -7.01
C GLY A 178 -3.40 0.63 -7.97
N LEU A 179 -4.36 1.36 -7.40
CA LEU A 179 -5.36 2.16 -8.14
C LEU A 179 -4.81 3.58 -8.32
N MET A 180 -4.15 3.84 -9.45
CA MET A 180 -3.33 5.06 -9.62
C MET A 180 -4.07 6.23 -10.27
N ASP A 181 -5.12 5.94 -11.03
CA ASP A 181 -6.15 6.84 -11.53
C ASP A 181 -7.52 6.36 -11.07
N LEU A 182 -8.23 7.20 -10.33
CA LEU A 182 -9.53 6.89 -9.75
C LEU A 182 -10.71 7.33 -10.63
N GLU A 183 -10.47 8.01 -11.75
CA GLU A 183 -11.54 8.41 -12.67
C GLU A 183 -12.38 7.20 -13.14
N PRO A 184 -11.80 6.05 -13.55
CA PRO A 184 -12.59 4.89 -13.92
C PRO A 184 -13.50 4.38 -12.79
N LEU A 185 -13.08 4.53 -11.52
CA LEU A 185 -13.82 4.00 -10.37
C LEU A 185 -15.11 4.78 -10.11
N ARG A 186 -15.16 6.08 -10.46
CA ARG A 186 -16.38 6.91 -10.37
C ARG A 186 -17.56 6.31 -11.13
N HIS A 187 -17.25 5.48 -12.11
CA HIS A 187 -18.17 4.86 -13.03
C HIS A 187 -18.55 3.43 -12.63
N THR A 188 -17.96 2.88 -11.57
CA THR A 188 -18.22 1.51 -11.10
C THR A 188 -19.10 1.48 -9.84
N HIS A 189 -19.55 0.30 -9.44
CA HIS A 189 -20.24 0.07 -8.16
C HIS A 189 -19.39 0.49 -6.93
N ILE A 190 -18.06 0.57 -7.06
CA ILE A 190 -17.15 1.07 -6.02
C ILE A 190 -17.50 2.49 -5.61
N ASN A 191 -17.98 3.31 -6.54
CA ASN A 191 -18.35 4.67 -6.22
C ASN A 191 -19.58 4.78 -5.31
N GLY A 192 -20.36 3.70 -5.15
CA GLY A 192 -21.51 3.66 -4.26
C GLY A 192 -21.15 3.86 -2.78
N TRP A 193 -19.92 3.51 -2.37
CA TRP A 193 -19.43 3.79 -1.01
C TRP A 193 -18.34 4.87 -0.97
N MET A 194 -17.64 5.10 -2.08
CA MET A 194 -16.58 6.12 -2.12
C MET A 194 -17.12 7.54 -2.31
N GLY A 195 -18.24 7.71 -3.01
CA GLY A 195 -18.84 9.02 -3.24
C GLY A 195 -17.94 10.02 -3.98
N LEU A 196 -17.06 9.54 -4.87
CA LEU A 196 -16.12 10.38 -5.62
C LEU A 196 -16.84 11.20 -6.69
N ASP A 197 -16.69 12.51 -6.61
CA ASP A 197 -16.85 13.41 -7.75
C ASP A 197 -15.56 13.49 -8.59
N ALA A 198 -15.61 14.26 -9.69
CA ALA A 198 -14.47 14.41 -10.60
C ALA A 198 -13.24 15.02 -9.93
N ALA A 199 -13.46 16.03 -9.07
CA ALA A 199 -12.38 16.70 -8.37
C ALA A 199 -11.74 15.77 -7.33
N ALA A 200 -12.54 14.93 -6.68
CA ALA A 200 -12.13 13.97 -5.67
C ALA A 200 -11.31 12.83 -6.27
N ALA A 201 -11.78 12.26 -7.38
CA ALA A 201 -11.00 11.30 -8.13
C ALA A 201 -9.67 11.90 -8.58
N ARG A 202 -9.69 13.10 -9.18
CA ARG A 202 -8.47 13.75 -9.69
C ARG A 202 -7.44 14.02 -8.60
N ARG A 203 -7.85 14.63 -7.48
CA ARG A 203 -6.92 15.01 -6.38
C ARG A 203 -6.42 13.81 -5.57
N ASN A 204 -7.09 12.67 -5.65
CA ASN A 204 -6.66 11.42 -5.04
C ASN A 204 -6.12 10.41 -6.05
N SER A 205 -5.76 10.83 -7.26
CA SER A 205 -5.13 9.94 -8.25
C SER A 205 -3.63 10.20 -8.27
N PRO A 206 -2.78 9.34 -7.69
CA PRO A 206 -1.34 9.56 -7.66
C PRO A 206 -0.72 9.65 -9.06
N LEU A 207 -1.35 9.07 -10.09
CA LEU A 207 -0.95 9.24 -11.50
C LEU A 207 -0.89 10.72 -11.94
N HIS A 208 -1.68 11.60 -11.32
CA HIS A 208 -1.71 13.02 -11.64
C HIS A 208 -0.87 13.87 -10.69
N LEU A 209 -0.14 13.23 -9.76
CA LEU A 209 0.61 13.88 -8.68
C LEU A 209 2.08 13.44 -8.65
N ILE A 210 2.61 13.02 -9.80
CA ILE A 210 4.02 12.66 -9.94
C ILE A 210 4.88 13.88 -9.53
N PRO A 211 5.78 13.74 -8.55
CA PRO A 211 6.59 14.86 -8.08
C PRO A 211 7.57 15.30 -9.17
N ARG A 212 8.00 16.56 -9.10
CA ARG A 212 8.98 17.11 -10.06
C ARG A 212 10.34 16.45 -9.94
N ARG A 213 10.71 16.03 -8.73
CA ARG A 213 11.94 15.30 -8.40
C ARG A 213 11.63 14.30 -7.30
N SER A 214 12.19 13.10 -7.39
CA SER A 214 12.14 12.13 -6.32
C SER A 214 13.42 11.30 -6.30
N GLU A 215 13.93 11.05 -5.09
CA GLU A 215 15.00 10.09 -4.85
C GLU A 215 14.46 8.72 -4.43
N SER A 216 13.13 8.52 -4.47
CA SER A 216 12.51 7.26 -4.09
C SER A 216 12.68 6.22 -5.20
N LEU A 217 13.02 4.99 -4.83
CA LEU A 217 12.96 3.85 -5.72
C LEU A 217 11.54 3.27 -5.75
N LEU A 218 10.89 3.30 -6.91
CA LEU A 218 9.61 2.62 -7.11
C LEU A 218 9.83 1.14 -7.48
N LEU A 219 9.41 0.22 -6.62
CA LEU A 219 9.25 -1.19 -6.93
C LEU A 219 7.79 -1.43 -7.34
N SER A 220 7.55 -1.62 -8.63
CA SER A 220 6.20 -1.75 -9.18
C SER A 220 5.92 -3.19 -9.60
N SER A 221 4.75 -3.72 -9.20
CA SER A 221 4.37 -5.10 -9.53
C SER A 221 2.86 -5.26 -9.61
N VAL A 222 2.42 -6.17 -10.47
CA VAL A 222 1.03 -6.61 -10.64
C VAL A 222 1.04 -8.10 -10.99
N GLY A 223 0.05 -8.84 -10.53
CA GLY A 223 -0.10 -10.26 -10.79
C GLY A 223 -0.42 -10.53 -12.26
N GLY A 224 0.21 -11.55 -12.85
CA GLY A 224 -0.06 -11.93 -14.24
C GLY A 224 -1.49 -12.43 -14.47
N LEU A 225 -2.13 -12.96 -13.42
CA LEU A 225 -3.50 -13.47 -13.44
C LEU A 225 -4.55 -12.40 -13.09
N GLU A 226 -4.14 -11.13 -12.92
CA GLU A 226 -5.07 -10.03 -12.68
C GLU A 226 -5.75 -9.52 -13.95
N SER A 227 -6.79 -8.70 -13.78
CA SER A 227 -7.48 -8.03 -14.88
C SER A 227 -6.58 -7.05 -15.63
N ASP A 228 -6.99 -6.68 -16.83
CA ASP A 228 -6.25 -5.72 -17.66
C ASP A 228 -6.28 -4.32 -17.05
N ALA A 229 -7.33 -3.95 -16.31
CA ALA A 229 -7.37 -2.67 -15.61
C ALA A 229 -6.30 -2.51 -14.53
N PHE A 230 -6.06 -3.52 -13.67
CA PHE A 230 -4.99 -3.43 -12.67
C PHE A 230 -3.60 -3.40 -13.32
N LYS A 231 -3.41 -4.15 -14.41
CA LYS A 231 -2.19 -4.13 -15.22
C LYS A 231 -1.96 -2.75 -15.85
N ALA A 232 -3.00 -2.16 -16.42
CA ALA A 232 -2.95 -0.84 -17.05
C ALA A 232 -2.65 0.27 -16.03
N GLN A 233 -3.30 0.26 -14.86
CA GLN A 233 -3.04 1.19 -13.76
C GLN A 233 -1.58 1.13 -13.29
N THR A 234 -1.07 -0.09 -13.09
CA THR A 234 0.31 -0.33 -12.66
C THR A 234 1.31 0.14 -13.72
N SER A 235 1.08 -0.18 -15.00
CA SER A 235 1.96 0.27 -16.09
C SER A 235 1.95 1.78 -16.20
N ALA A 236 0.78 2.41 -16.27
CA ALA A 236 0.62 3.85 -16.48
C ALA A 236 1.34 4.67 -15.40
N PHE A 237 1.20 4.30 -14.13
CA PHE A 237 1.93 4.99 -13.06
C PHE A 237 3.44 4.79 -13.14
N THR A 238 3.89 3.57 -13.44
CA THR A 238 5.32 3.27 -13.60
C THR A 238 5.94 4.01 -14.80
N ASP A 239 5.20 4.09 -15.91
CA ASP A 239 5.61 4.82 -17.11
C ASP A 239 5.64 6.33 -16.85
N ALA A 240 4.66 6.88 -16.14
CA ALA A 240 4.66 8.29 -15.75
C ALA A 240 5.81 8.62 -14.78
N TRP A 241 6.07 7.74 -13.80
CA TRP A 241 7.17 7.89 -12.84
C TRP A 241 8.54 7.88 -13.53
N THR A 242 8.80 6.90 -14.39
CA THR A 242 10.06 6.82 -15.14
C THR A 242 10.18 7.89 -16.22
N GLY A 243 9.06 8.28 -16.86
CA GLY A 243 9.00 9.39 -17.80
C GLY A 243 9.33 10.75 -17.17
N ALA A 244 9.10 10.91 -15.86
CA ALA A 244 9.54 12.07 -15.08
C ALA A 244 11.03 12.00 -14.66
N GLY A 245 11.75 10.94 -15.01
CA GLY A 245 13.17 10.75 -14.72
C GLY A 245 13.48 10.05 -13.39
N HIS A 246 12.46 9.53 -12.70
CA HIS A 246 12.63 8.88 -11.39
C HIS A 246 12.98 7.39 -11.52
N ALA A 247 13.64 6.85 -10.49
CA ALA A 247 14.06 5.45 -10.48
C ALA A 247 12.89 4.48 -10.25
N ALA A 248 12.78 3.45 -11.09
CA ALA A 248 11.83 2.36 -10.88
C ALA A 248 12.39 1.00 -11.32
N ARG A 249 11.88 -0.06 -10.69
CA ARG A 249 12.07 -1.45 -11.09
C ARG A 249 10.72 -2.16 -11.15
N ARG A 250 10.37 -2.70 -12.32
CA ARG A 250 9.23 -3.61 -12.49
C ARG A 250 9.62 -5.00 -12.03
N ILE A 251 8.79 -5.62 -11.19
CA ILE A 251 8.97 -6.99 -10.71
C ILE A 251 7.88 -7.85 -11.33
N ALA A 252 8.26 -8.90 -12.06
CA ALA A 252 7.31 -9.78 -12.73
C ALA A 252 6.79 -10.85 -11.76
N MET A 253 5.46 -10.96 -11.67
CA MET A 253 4.75 -11.96 -10.84
C MET A 253 3.71 -12.71 -11.69
N PRO A 254 4.11 -13.42 -12.77
CA PRO A 254 3.19 -13.94 -13.78
C PRO A 254 2.20 -14.99 -13.26
N GLY A 255 2.58 -15.75 -12.23
CA GLY A 255 1.75 -16.80 -11.63
C GLY A 255 0.84 -16.35 -10.50
N TYR A 256 0.76 -15.05 -10.22
CA TYR A 256 0.04 -14.50 -9.07
C TYR A 256 -1.23 -13.77 -9.49
N ASN A 257 -2.24 -13.86 -8.65
CA ASN A 257 -3.50 -13.12 -8.69
C ASN A 257 -3.45 -11.88 -7.76
N HIS A 258 -4.55 -11.14 -7.70
CA HIS A 258 -4.64 -9.88 -6.94
C HIS A 258 -4.41 -10.04 -5.42
N PHE A 259 -4.65 -11.23 -4.87
CA PHE A 259 -4.54 -11.51 -3.44
C PHE A 259 -3.22 -12.19 -3.10
N ASP A 260 -2.85 -13.26 -3.80
CA ASP A 260 -1.65 -14.02 -3.45
C ASP A 260 -0.34 -13.30 -3.78
N ILE A 261 -0.36 -12.29 -4.68
CA ILE A 261 0.80 -11.42 -4.94
C ILE A 261 1.28 -10.73 -3.66
N ALA A 262 0.37 -10.12 -2.89
CA ALA A 262 0.74 -9.46 -1.65
C ALA A 262 1.10 -10.50 -0.58
N LEU A 263 0.35 -11.60 -0.48
CA LEU A 263 0.66 -12.69 0.47
C LEU A 263 2.06 -13.27 0.28
N SER A 264 2.61 -13.23 -0.95
CA SER A 264 3.98 -13.68 -1.24
C SER A 264 5.06 -12.93 -0.44
N LEU A 265 4.75 -11.74 0.11
CA LEU A 265 5.64 -11.05 1.06
C LEU A 265 5.84 -11.79 2.38
N SER A 266 5.00 -12.79 2.69
CA SER A 266 5.18 -13.64 3.86
C SER A 266 6.26 -14.71 3.70
N GLU A 267 6.79 -14.88 2.50
CA GLU A 267 7.83 -15.85 2.17
C GLU A 267 9.21 -15.20 2.33
N VAL A 268 10.03 -15.66 3.28
CA VAL A 268 11.39 -15.14 3.52
C VAL A 268 12.25 -15.15 2.25
N GLY A 269 12.15 -16.24 1.48
CA GLY A 269 12.79 -16.40 0.17
C GLY A 269 11.92 -15.96 -1.01
N GLY A 270 10.84 -15.21 -0.79
CA GLY A 270 9.95 -14.73 -1.83
C GLY A 270 10.59 -13.62 -2.67
N THR A 271 10.17 -13.51 -3.93
CA THR A 271 10.70 -12.50 -4.86
C THR A 271 10.50 -11.07 -4.32
N LEU A 272 9.31 -10.75 -3.82
CA LEU A 272 9.00 -9.41 -3.29
C LEU A 272 9.73 -9.12 -1.98
N ALA A 273 9.80 -10.09 -1.06
CA ALA A 273 10.49 -9.90 0.23
C ALA A 273 11.99 -9.61 0.03
N ARG A 274 12.66 -10.38 -0.84
CA ARG A 274 14.07 -10.10 -1.21
C ARG A 274 14.24 -8.77 -1.92
N ALA A 275 13.28 -8.39 -2.78
CA ALA A 275 13.34 -7.13 -3.51
C ALA A 275 13.26 -5.91 -2.59
N VAL A 276 12.42 -5.98 -1.54
CA VAL A 276 12.34 -4.96 -0.49
C VAL A 276 13.61 -4.96 0.34
N ALA A 277 14.03 -6.11 0.87
CA ALA A 277 15.22 -6.21 1.72
C ALA A 277 16.50 -5.72 1.02
N ALA A 278 16.66 -5.97 -0.28
CA ALA A 278 17.78 -5.47 -1.06
C ALA A 278 17.72 -3.96 -1.38
N ALA A 279 16.56 -3.32 -1.18
CA ALA A 279 16.34 -1.90 -1.39
C ALA A 279 16.31 -1.10 -0.08
N CYS A 280 16.48 -1.78 1.06
CA CYS A 280 16.70 -1.20 2.38
C CYS A 280 18.20 -1.15 2.68
#